data_AF-A0A250ITU7-F1
#
_entry.id   AF-A0A250ITU7-F1
#
_cell.length_a   1.000
_cell.length_b   1.000
_cell.length_c   1.000
_cell.angle_alpha   90.00
_cell.angle_beta   90.00
_cell.angle_gamma   90.00
#
_symmetry.space_group_name_H-M   'P 1'
#
loop_
_entity.id
_entity.type
_entity.pdbx_description
1 polymer ?
#
loop_
_entity_poly.entity_id
_entity_poly.type
_entity_poly.pdbx_seq_one_letter_code
_entity_poly.pdbx_strand_id
1 'polypeptide(L)'
;MEPMSLEVLLELVSGDVVGMKRHQEVLRTLLSSPAGEWRDLRRLDPTDALAAECQNYSPDVGPRVLEGLRLAWTPHPDEPSDSPYCLILFFYGRDGLIWHSLAIFNRDTL
;
A
#
# COMPACT_ATOMS: atom_id res chain seq x y z
N MET A 1 13.78 23.26 3.15
CA MET A 1 13.01 22.10 2.68
C MET A 1 11.59 22.32 3.15
N GLU A 2 10.61 22.31 2.27
CA GLU A 2 9.21 22.34 2.71
C GLU A 2 8.87 21.02 3.41
N PRO A 3 8.04 21.05 4.47
CA PRO A 3 7.64 19.82 5.15
C PRO A 3 6.81 18.95 4.20
N MET A 4 7.14 17.66 4.15
CA MET A 4 6.36 16.70 3.37
C MET A 4 4.95 16.57 3.94
N SER A 5 3.94 16.74 3.10
CA SER A 5 2.54 16.53 3.52
C SER A 5 2.21 15.04 3.62
N LEU A 6 1.13 14.74 4.34
CA LEU A 6 0.63 13.37 4.49
C LEU A 6 0.17 12.80 3.14
N GLU A 7 -0.52 13.59 2.30
CA GLU A 7 -0.93 13.13 0.98
C GLU A 7 0.26 12.77 0.11
N VAL A 8 1.31 13.61 0.09
CA VAL A 8 2.53 13.35 -0.67
C VAL A 8 3.18 12.03 -0.22
N LEU A 9 3.24 11.78 1.08
CA LEU A 9 3.82 10.53 1.58
C LEU A 9 2.95 9.30 1.25
N LEU A 10 1.62 9.42 1.27
CA LEU A 10 0.71 8.34 0.86
C LEU A 10 0.90 7.99 -0.63
N GLU A 11 1.06 9.00 -1.49
CA GLU A 11 1.36 8.79 -2.92
C GLU A 11 2.72 8.11 -3.12
N LEU A 12 3.77 8.57 -2.42
CA LEU A 12 5.09 7.96 -2.49
C LEU A 12 5.08 6.49 -2.05
N VAL A 13 4.51 6.21 -0.88
CA VAL A 13 4.45 4.85 -0.33
C VAL A 13 3.65 3.91 -1.24
N SER A 14 2.50 4.35 -1.75
CA SER A 14 1.74 3.53 -2.69
C SER A 14 2.53 3.28 -3.99
N GLY A 15 3.20 4.30 -4.53
CA GLY A 15 4.12 4.17 -5.67
C GLY A 15 5.27 3.20 -5.42
N ASP A 16 5.89 3.22 -4.24
CA ASP A 16 6.98 2.31 -3.89
C ASP A 16 6.52 0.86 -3.73
N VAL A 17 5.30 0.66 -3.23
CA VAL A 17 4.71 -0.68 -3.07
C VAL A 17 4.35 -1.29 -4.42
N VAL A 18 3.54 -0.62 -5.25
CA VAL A 18 3.02 -1.21 -6.51
C VAL A 18 3.83 -0.87 -7.75
N GLY A 19 4.27 0.39 -7.90
CA GLY A 19 4.95 0.88 -9.10
C GLY A 19 6.41 0.45 -9.15
N MET A 20 7.18 0.81 -8.12
CA MET A 20 8.60 0.49 -8.02
C MET A 20 8.85 -0.91 -7.44
N LYS A 21 7.84 -1.50 -6.78
CA LYS A 21 7.91 -2.81 -6.11
C LYS A 21 9.10 -2.93 -5.17
N ARG A 22 9.47 -1.85 -4.47
CA ARG A 22 10.57 -1.86 -3.48
C ARG A 22 10.23 -2.73 -2.28
N HIS A 23 8.94 -2.88 -1.98
CA HIS A 23 8.42 -3.62 -0.84
C HIS A 23 7.61 -4.84 -1.28
N GLN A 24 8.24 -5.75 -2.06
CA GLN A 24 7.57 -6.94 -2.57
C GLN A 24 6.92 -7.79 -1.47
N GLU A 25 7.51 -7.82 -0.28
CA GLU A 25 6.98 -8.62 0.83
C GLU A 25 5.61 -8.12 1.33
N VAL A 26 5.36 -6.81 1.23
CA VAL A 26 4.03 -6.22 1.48
C VAL A 26 3.01 -6.78 0.50
N LEU A 27 3.37 -6.81 -0.79
CA LEU A 27 2.51 -7.36 -1.82
C LEU A 27 2.30 -8.88 -1.67
N ARG A 28 3.34 -9.65 -1.34
CA ARG A 28 3.21 -11.10 -1.07
C ARG A 28 2.29 -11.38 0.11
N THR A 29 2.46 -10.65 1.21
CA THR A 29 1.62 -10.78 2.39
C THR A 29 0.17 -10.35 2.11
N LEU A 30 -0.02 -9.30 1.32
CA LEU A 30 -1.34 -8.85 0.91
C LEU A 30 -2.04 -9.88 0.02
N LEU A 31 -1.38 -10.36 -1.03
CA LEU A 31 -1.96 -11.28 -2.02
C LEU A 31 -2.15 -12.71 -1.52
N SER A 32 -1.48 -13.09 -0.43
CA SER A 32 -1.76 -14.35 0.29
C SER A 32 -2.98 -14.25 1.21
N SER A 33 -3.50 -13.04 1.46
CA SER A 33 -4.73 -12.83 2.22
C SER A 33 -5.96 -12.99 1.31
N PRO A 34 -7.15 -13.29 1.85
CA PRO A 34 -8.39 -13.31 1.06
C PRO A 34 -8.65 -11.99 0.32
N ALA A 35 -9.13 -12.09 -0.92
CA ALA A 35 -9.55 -10.92 -1.69
C ALA A 35 -10.67 -10.14 -0.98
N GLY A 36 -10.60 -8.82 -1.04
CA GLY A 36 -11.54 -7.89 -0.40
C GLY A 36 -11.28 -7.65 1.09
N GLU A 37 -10.35 -8.39 1.73
CA GLU A 37 -9.98 -8.14 3.12
C GLU A 37 -9.08 -6.90 3.24
N TRP A 38 -9.52 -5.94 4.06
CA TRP A 38 -8.70 -4.78 4.42
C TRP A 38 -7.71 -5.13 5.51
N ARG A 39 -6.43 -4.83 5.28
CA ARG A 39 -5.35 -5.08 6.24
C ARG A 39 -4.53 -3.82 6.47
N ASP A 40 -4.16 -3.59 7.73
CA ASP A 40 -3.29 -2.47 8.09
C ASP A 40 -1.89 -2.70 7.53
N LEU A 41 -1.27 -1.65 6.98
CA LEU A 41 0.04 -1.71 6.33
C LEU A 41 1.11 -2.33 7.24
N ARG A 42 1.10 -1.97 8.53
CA ARG A 42 2.04 -2.52 9.51
C ARG A 42 1.97 -4.03 9.70
N ARG A 43 0.82 -4.66 9.41
CA ARG A 43 0.67 -6.12 9.45
C ARG A 43 1.12 -6.79 8.17
N LEU A 44 1.27 -6.03 7.09
CA LEU A 44 1.70 -6.51 5.78
C LEU A 44 3.22 -6.40 5.59
N ASP A 45 3.93 -5.63 6.43
CA ASP A 45 5.37 -5.40 6.34
C ASP A 45 6.15 -6.18 7.43
N PRO A 46 6.35 -7.51 7.28
CA PRO A 46 6.98 -8.33 8.31
C PRO A 46 8.48 -8.06 8.50
N THR A 47 9.12 -7.37 7.54
CA THR A 47 10.55 -7.05 7.57
C THR A 47 10.84 -5.67 8.15
N ASP A 48 9.79 -4.90 8.50
CA ASP A 48 9.86 -3.48 8.89
C ASP A 48 10.59 -2.60 7.85
N ALA A 49 10.77 -3.07 6.61
CA ALA A 49 11.53 -2.36 5.59
C ALA A 49 10.77 -1.12 5.09
N LEU A 50 9.45 -1.26 4.88
CA LEU A 50 8.60 -0.12 4.52
C LEU A 50 8.42 0.82 5.71
N ALA A 51 8.33 0.29 6.93
CA ALA A 51 8.29 1.11 8.13
C ALA A 51 9.53 2.00 8.25
N ALA A 52 10.72 1.45 8.01
CA ALA A 52 11.96 2.21 7.97
C ALA A 52 11.97 3.26 6.84
N GLU A 53 11.48 2.92 5.65
CA GLU A 53 11.42 3.86 4.52
C GLU A 53 10.44 5.01 4.78
N CYS A 54 9.27 4.75 5.35
CA CYS A 54 8.32 5.79 5.77
C CYS A 54 8.95 6.76 6.79
N GLN A 55 9.69 6.23 7.76
CA GLN A 55 10.41 7.04 8.76
C GLN A 55 11.51 7.90 8.11
N ASN A 56 12.19 7.36 7.09
CA ASN A 56 13.23 8.08 6.35
C ASN A 56 12.65 9.20 5.48
N TYR A 57 11.50 8.98 4.84
CA TYR A 57 10.84 10.02 4.06
C TYR A 57 10.40 11.21 4.91
N SER A 58 9.81 10.93 6.08
CA SER A 58 9.41 11.96 7.03
C SER A 58 9.27 11.37 8.43
N PRO A 59 10.15 11.74 9.39
CA PRO A 59 10.10 11.21 10.75
C PRO A 59 8.79 11.52 11.50
N ASP A 60 8.15 12.65 11.17
CA ASP A 60 6.93 13.12 11.84
C ASP A 60 5.65 12.54 11.23
N VAL A 61 5.67 12.25 9.92
CA VAL A 61 4.49 11.83 9.15
C VAL A 61 4.49 10.33 8.86
N GLY A 62 5.67 9.72 8.71
CA GLY A 62 5.85 8.30 8.47
C GLY A 62 5.09 7.39 9.44
N PRO A 63 5.20 7.59 10.76
CA PRO A 63 4.44 6.80 11.74
C PRO A 63 2.93 6.84 11.51
N ARG A 64 2.38 7.99 11.09
CA ARG A 64 0.94 8.17 10.86
C ARG A 64 0.47 7.34 9.67
N VAL A 65 1.25 7.30 8.59
CA VAL A 65 0.98 6.43 7.44
C VAL A 65 0.93 4.97 7.86
N LEU A 66 1.90 4.49 8.64
CA LEU A 66 1.94 3.08 9.09
C LEU A 66 0.76 2.68 9.98
N GLU A 67 0.22 3.63 10.75
CA GLU A 67 -0.92 3.40 11.64
C GLU A 67 -2.28 3.56 10.96
N GLY A 68 -2.35 4.31 9.86
CA GLY A 68 -3.61 4.68 9.21
C GLY A 68 -3.85 4.06 7.84
N LEU A 69 -2.79 3.70 7.11
CA LEU A 69 -2.88 3.17 5.75
C LEU A 69 -3.30 1.70 5.77
N ARG A 70 -4.37 1.40 5.05
CA ARG A 70 -4.91 0.06 4.85
C ARG A 70 -4.89 -0.30 3.39
N LEU A 71 -4.60 -1.56 3.11
CA LEU A 71 -4.60 -2.11 1.76
C LEU A 71 -5.58 -3.27 1.68
N ALA A 72 -6.20 -3.41 0.51
CA ALA A 72 -6.94 -4.60 0.12
C ALA A 72 -6.57 -4.94 -1.33
N TRP A 73 -6.82 -6.17 -1.74
CA TRP A 73 -6.75 -6.54 -3.15
C TRP A 73 -8.05 -7.20 -3.60
N THR A 74 -8.37 -7.10 -4.87
CA THR A 74 -9.51 -7.80 -5.48
C THR A 74 -9.14 -8.27 -6.88
N PRO A 75 -9.72 -9.38 -7.38
CA PRO A 75 -9.66 -9.70 -8.81
C PRO A 75 -10.07 -8.50 -9.67
N HIS A 76 -9.45 -8.37 -10.84
CA HIS A 76 -9.85 -7.34 -11.78
C HIS A 76 -11.27 -7.66 -12.31
N PRO A 77 -12.23 -6.71 -12.26
CA PRO A 77 -13.64 -7.00 -12.49
C PRO A 77 -13.95 -7.43 -13.93
N ASP A 78 -13.18 -6.93 -14.89
CA ASP A 78 -13.39 -7.21 -16.32
C ASP A 78 -12.56 -8.39 -16.84
N GLU A 79 -11.83 -9.06 -15.95
CA GLU A 79 -10.92 -10.13 -16.32
C GLU A 79 -11.46 -11.50 -15.88
N PRO A 80 -11.07 -12.59 -16.58
CA PRO A 80 -11.32 -13.95 -16.12
C PRO A 80 -10.80 -14.20 -14.70
N SER A 81 -11.42 -15.14 -13.98
CA SER A 81 -11.06 -15.46 -12.60
C SER A 81 -9.61 -15.96 -12.42
N ASP A 82 -9.02 -16.50 -13.48
CA ASP A 82 -7.64 -16.97 -13.55
C ASP A 82 -6.64 -15.91 -14.06
N SER A 83 -7.10 -14.71 -14.40
CA SER A 83 -6.24 -13.62 -14.85
C SER A 83 -5.20 -13.26 -13.78
N PRO A 84 -3.94 -12.99 -14.16
CA PRO A 84 -2.93 -12.58 -13.20
C PRO A 84 -3.14 -11.14 -12.73
N TYR A 85 -3.98 -10.35 -13.41
CA TYR A 85 -4.26 -8.97 -13.04
C TYR A 85 -5.24 -8.86 -11.87
N CYS A 86 -4.90 -8.00 -10.91
CA CYS A 86 -5.74 -7.65 -9.77
C CYS A 86 -5.71 -6.14 -9.53
N LEU A 87 -6.65 -5.66 -8.73
CA LEU A 87 -6.64 -4.29 -8.21
C LEU A 87 -6.06 -4.29 -6.80
N ILE A 88 -5.13 -3.39 -6.54
CA ILE A 88 -4.66 -3.05 -5.18
C ILE A 88 -5.33 -1.74 -4.79
N LEU A 89 -6.04 -1.77 -3.67
CA LEU A 89 -6.82 -0.67 -3.13
C LEU A 89 -6.09 -0.11 -1.92
N PHE A 90 -5.89 1.20 -1.88
CA PHE A 90 -5.29 1.90 -0.76
C PHE A 90 -6.33 2.81 -0.11
N PHE A 91 -6.35 2.83 1.22
CA PHE A 91 -7.24 3.67 1.99
C PHE A 91 -6.55 4.27 3.22
N TYR A 92 -6.72 5.57 3.40
CA TYR A 92 -6.36 6.29 4.61
C TYR A 92 -7.53 7.14 5.08
N GLY A 93 -7.90 7.03 6.36
CA GLY A 93 -9.07 7.69 6.93
C GLY A 93 -8.82 8.19 8.35
N ARG A 94 -7.77 8.99 8.55
CA ARG A 94 -7.37 9.54 9.85
C ARG A 94 -6.95 11.00 9.73
N ASP A 95 -6.80 11.68 10.87
CA ASP A 95 -6.28 13.05 10.96
C ASP A 95 -6.99 14.09 10.08
N GLY A 96 -8.30 13.92 9.90
CA GLY A 96 -9.11 14.80 9.04
C GLY A 96 -8.91 14.58 7.54
N LEU A 97 -8.10 13.58 7.13
CA LEU A 97 -7.88 13.21 5.74
C LEU A 97 -8.61 11.90 5.40
N ILE A 98 -9.37 11.94 4.31
CA ILE A 98 -9.89 10.75 3.62
C ILE A 98 -9.20 10.68 2.27
N TRP A 99 -8.29 9.73 2.12
CA TRP A 99 -7.52 9.53 0.90
C TRP A 99 -7.67 8.08 0.44
N HIS A 100 -7.74 7.91 -0.88
CA HIS A 100 -7.88 6.62 -1.53
C HIS A 100 -7.10 6.62 -2.84
N SER A 101 -6.48 5.49 -3.14
CA SER A 101 -5.81 5.26 -4.42
C SER A 101 -6.06 3.83 -4.87
N LEU A 102 -5.92 3.60 -6.17
CA LEU A 102 -6.13 2.31 -6.80
C LEU A 102 -5.03 2.08 -7.82
N ALA A 103 -4.49 0.87 -7.82
CA ALA A 103 -3.51 0.44 -8.79
C ALA A 103 -3.91 -0.89 -9.42
N ILE A 104 -3.66 -1.03 -10.72
CA ILE A 104 -3.71 -2.32 -11.41
C ILE A 104 -2.35 -3.00 -11.21
N PHE A 105 -2.37 -4.26 -10.82
CA PHE A 105 -1.16 -5.02 -10.51
C PHE A 105 -1.18 -6.40 -11.18
N ASN A 106 -0.06 -6.80 -11.76
CA ASN A 106 0.11 -8.12 -12.35
C ASN A 106 0.80 -9.07 -11.35
N ARG A 107 0.07 -10.07 -10.86
CA ARG A 107 0.56 -11.03 -9.84
C ARG A 107 1.71 -11.92 -10.32
N ASP A 108 1.89 -12.10 -11.63
CA ASP A 108 2.99 -12.91 -12.18
C ASP A 108 4.35 -12.21 -12.11
N THR A 109 4.38 -10.94 -11.67
CA THR A 109 5.56 -10.09 -11.69
C THR A 109 6.17 -9.85 -10.31
N LEU A 110 5.95 -10.81 -9.40
CA LEU A 110 6.23 -10.77 -7.95
C LEU A 110 7.26 -11.82 -7.51
#